data_AF-K0EN82-F1
#
_entry.id   AF-K0EN82-F1
#
_cell.length_a   1.000
_cell.length_b   1.000
_cell.length_c   1.000
_cell.angle_alpha   90.00
_cell.angle_beta   90.00
_cell.angle_gamma   90.00
#
_symmetry.space_group_name_H-M   'P 1'
#
loop_
_entity.id
_entity.type
_entity.pdbx_description
1 polymer ?
#
loop_
_entity_poly.entity_id
_entity_poly.type
_entity_poly.pdbx_seq_one_letter_code
_entity_poly.pdbx_strand_id
1 'polypeptide(L)'
;MGDFRPFTQAELEQIERDQNDPKWLEWVAPENMNAQLDAFLNETVPDMPDDPWSAQGLDHAERAALSIFPTVDSTLAPENRAVADQFHRFIGEVFRRNFEGVWRNVPSFDDAKRSQGFGPVIHRPFAEFYLGVIPALTTAIDRKTSSTWAQGFRYSEEDYRIWVEAGRPTLSGRRD
;
A
#
# COMPACT_ATOMS: atom_id res chain seq x y z
N MET A 1 21.79 12.76 -3.22
CA MET A 1 20.52 13.47 -3.45
C MET A 1 20.28 13.47 -4.94
N GLY A 2 19.27 12.77 -5.44
CA GLY A 2 18.91 12.86 -6.85
C GLY A 2 18.29 14.22 -7.11
N ASP A 3 18.67 14.88 -8.19
CA ASP A 3 18.01 16.11 -8.64
C ASP A 3 16.52 15.83 -8.84
N PHE A 4 15.67 16.47 -8.04
CA PHE A 4 14.23 16.49 -8.26
C PHE A 4 13.95 17.36 -9.48
N ARG A 5 14.12 16.80 -10.68
CA ARG A 5 13.63 17.44 -11.88
C ARG A 5 12.11 17.25 -11.98
N PRO A 6 11.36 18.25 -12.47
CA PRO A 6 9.97 18.06 -12.84
C PRO A 6 9.81 16.91 -13.84
N PHE A 7 8.65 16.24 -13.78
CA PHE A 7 8.25 15.30 -14.81
C PHE A 7 8.14 16.02 -16.16
N THR A 8 8.59 15.35 -17.21
CA THR A 8 8.31 15.75 -18.58
C THR A 8 6.84 15.50 -18.91
N GLN A 9 6.33 16.19 -19.92
CA GLN A 9 4.97 15.98 -20.40
C GLN A 9 4.72 14.51 -20.79
N ALA A 10 5.70 13.85 -21.41
CA ALA A 10 5.60 12.44 -21.77
C ALA A 10 5.52 11.50 -20.55
N GLU A 11 6.22 11.85 -19.45
CA GLU A 11 6.12 11.12 -18.18
C GLU A 11 4.75 11.31 -17.53
N LEU A 12 4.19 12.53 -17.56
CA LEU A 12 2.83 12.79 -17.07
C LEU A 12 1.78 12.03 -17.88
N GLU A 13 1.90 12.03 -19.22
CA GLU A 13 1.03 11.26 -20.11
C GLU A 13 1.17 9.75 -19.90
N GLN A 14 2.36 9.27 -19.54
CA GLN A 14 2.56 7.86 -19.17
C GLN A 14 1.88 7.54 -17.83
N ILE A 15 2.06 8.38 -16.81
CA ILE A 15 1.41 8.21 -15.50
C ILE A 15 -0.11 8.15 -15.66
N GLU A 16 -0.68 9.04 -16.47
CA GLU A 16 -2.11 9.06 -16.76
C GLU A 16 -2.56 7.79 -17.50
N ARG A 17 -1.79 7.34 -18.51
CA ARG A 17 -2.07 6.06 -19.19
C ARG A 17 -2.03 4.87 -18.22
N ASP A 18 -1.07 4.85 -17.31
CA ASP A 18 -0.96 3.80 -16.30
C ASP A 18 -2.15 3.82 -15.33
N GLN A 19 -2.70 5.00 -14.99
CA GLN A 19 -3.92 5.10 -14.17
C GLN A 19 -5.18 4.59 -14.88
N ASN A 20 -5.14 4.49 -16.20
CA ASN A 20 -6.25 4.01 -17.03
C ASN A 20 -6.03 2.56 -17.53
N ASP A 21 -5.04 1.83 -17.01
CA ASP A 21 -4.83 0.42 -17.36
C ASP A 21 -6.07 -0.41 -16.92
N PRO A 22 -6.68 -1.20 -17.83
CA PRO A 22 -7.89 -1.98 -17.49
C PRO A 22 -7.71 -2.95 -16.32
N LYS A 23 -6.53 -3.57 -16.17
CA LYS A 23 -6.26 -4.50 -15.06
C LYS A 23 -6.15 -3.74 -13.74
N TRP A 24 -5.54 -2.56 -13.77
CA TRP A 24 -5.50 -1.68 -12.61
C TRP A 24 -6.91 -1.23 -12.21
N LEU A 25 -7.70 -0.77 -13.17
CA LEU A 25 -9.08 -0.32 -12.93
C LEU A 25 -9.95 -1.44 -12.37
N GLU A 26 -9.84 -2.65 -12.91
CA GLU A 26 -10.50 -3.84 -12.37
C GLU A 26 -10.03 -4.12 -10.93
N TRP A 27 -8.72 -4.11 -10.68
CA TRP A 27 -8.18 -4.39 -9.36
C TRP A 27 -8.61 -3.37 -8.30
N VAL A 28 -8.63 -2.07 -8.63
CA VAL A 28 -8.96 -0.97 -7.71
C VAL A 28 -10.47 -0.69 -7.61
N ALA A 29 -11.28 -1.34 -8.44
CA ALA A 29 -12.72 -1.16 -8.43
C ALA A 29 -13.30 -1.38 -7.01
N PRO A 30 -14.18 -0.50 -6.51
CA PRO A 30 -14.68 -0.57 -5.13
C PRO A 30 -15.27 -1.94 -4.75
N GLU A 31 -15.97 -2.58 -5.68
CA GLU A 31 -16.54 -3.91 -5.51
C GLU A 31 -15.47 -4.98 -5.25
N ASN A 32 -14.38 -4.96 -6.03
CA ASN A 32 -13.28 -5.92 -5.89
C ASN A 32 -12.44 -5.61 -4.65
N MET A 33 -12.20 -4.34 -4.37
CA MET A 33 -11.52 -3.91 -3.15
C MET A 33 -12.29 -4.35 -1.90
N ASN A 34 -13.60 -4.05 -1.83
CA ASN A 34 -14.42 -4.40 -0.68
C ASN A 34 -14.57 -5.91 -0.51
N ALA A 35 -14.76 -6.66 -1.59
CA ALA A 35 -14.86 -8.13 -1.52
C ALA A 35 -13.58 -8.77 -0.97
N GLN A 36 -12.39 -8.30 -1.40
CA GLN A 36 -11.13 -8.83 -0.89
C GLN A 36 -10.84 -8.41 0.55
N LEU A 37 -11.21 -7.18 0.95
CA LEU A 37 -11.10 -6.76 2.36
C LEU A 37 -12.08 -7.52 3.26
N ASP A 38 -13.28 -7.82 2.78
CA ASP A 38 -14.27 -8.61 3.52
C ASP A 38 -13.76 -10.04 3.73
N ALA A 39 -13.26 -10.70 2.68
CA ALA A 39 -12.59 -12.00 2.82
C ALA A 39 -11.38 -11.93 3.75
N PHE A 40 -10.59 -10.85 3.68
CA PHE A 40 -9.45 -10.68 4.57
C PHE A 40 -9.85 -10.61 6.05
N LEU A 41 -10.85 -9.79 6.38
CA LEU A 41 -11.28 -9.53 7.76
C LEU A 41 -12.15 -10.66 8.35
N ASN A 42 -12.79 -11.49 7.52
CA ASN A 42 -13.68 -12.55 8.01
C ASN A 42 -13.11 -13.97 7.83
N GLU A 43 -12.15 -14.17 6.92
CA GLU A 43 -11.61 -15.51 6.59
C GLU A 43 -10.10 -15.60 6.84
N THR A 44 -9.32 -14.64 6.35
CA THR A 44 -7.85 -14.71 6.39
C THR A 44 -7.28 -14.30 7.75
N VAL A 45 -7.81 -13.22 8.34
CA VAL A 45 -7.44 -12.70 9.66
C VAL A 45 -8.71 -12.36 10.46
N PRO A 46 -9.50 -13.36 10.89
CA PRO A 46 -10.79 -13.15 11.55
C PRO A 46 -10.68 -12.61 12.99
N ASP A 47 -9.51 -12.67 13.61
CA ASP A 47 -9.25 -12.28 14.99
C ASP A 47 -8.72 -10.83 15.14
N MET A 48 -9.09 -9.95 14.21
CA MET A 48 -8.76 -8.53 14.23
C MET A 48 -9.28 -7.80 15.48
N PRO A 49 -8.60 -6.72 15.91
CA PRO A 49 -9.14 -5.82 16.93
C PRO A 49 -10.42 -5.12 16.43
N ASP A 50 -11.19 -4.55 17.37
CA ASP A 50 -12.45 -3.84 17.08
C ASP A 50 -12.30 -2.77 15.99
N ASP A 51 -11.15 -2.07 15.95
CA ASP A 51 -10.76 -1.20 14.86
C ASP A 51 -9.60 -1.80 14.04
N PRO A 52 -9.88 -2.53 12.95
CA PRO A 52 -8.85 -3.08 12.08
C PRO A 52 -8.11 -1.99 11.30
N TRP A 53 -8.64 -0.77 11.19
CA TRP A 53 -8.06 0.33 10.42
C TRP A 53 -7.08 1.18 11.23
N SER A 54 -6.36 0.55 12.16
CA SER A 54 -5.50 1.21 13.14
C SER A 54 -4.07 0.64 13.13
N ALA A 55 -3.17 1.28 13.87
CA ALA A 55 -1.83 0.73 14.13
C ALA A 55 -1.89 -0.68 14.76
N GLN A 56 -2.87 -0.91 15.65
CA GLN A 56 -3.07 -2.22 16.28
C GLN A 56 -3.57 -3.26 15.27
N GLY A 57 -4.44 -2.87 14.34
CA GLY A 57 -4.86 -3.72 13.22
C GLY A 57 -3.69 -4.11 12.32
N LEU A 58 -2.77 -3.19 12.03
CA LEU A 58 -1.54 -3.48 11.29
C LEU A 58 -0.60 -4.42 12.04
N ASP A 59 -0.38 -4.22 13.35
CA ASP A 59 0.41 -5.13 14.18
C ASP A 59 -0.19 -6.55 14.23
N HIS A 60 -1.52 -6.65 14.21
CA HIS A 60 -2.21 -7.93 14.16
C HIS A 60 -2.02 -8.60 12.79
N ALA A 61 -2.29 -7.87 11.71
CA ALA A 61 -2.11 -8.36 10.35
C ALA A 61 -0.65 -8.80 10.08
N GLU A 62 0.36 -8.07 10.57
CA GLU A 62 1.77 -8.42 10.34
C GLU A 62 2.13 -9.76 11.00
N ARG A 63 1.62 -10.03 12.20
CA ARG A 63 1.80 -11.32 12.88
C ARG A 63 1.11 -12.46 12.14
N ALA A 64 -0.09 -12.24 11.61
CA ALA A 64 -0.77 -13.20 10.76
C ALA A 64 0.04 -13.47 9.49
N ALA A 65 0.54 -12.43 8.81
CA ALA A 65 1.37 -12.56 7.63
C ALA A 65 2.66 -13.37 7.88
N LEU A 66 3.35 -13.12 9.00
CA LEU A 66 4.53 -13.92 9.39
C LEU A 66 4.21 -15.40 9.65
N SER A 67 2.99 -15.70 10.09
CA SER A 67 2.55 -17.08 10.34
C SER A 67 2.18 -17.80 9.04
N ILE A 68 1.60 -17.07 8.07
CA ILE A 68 1.18 -17.59 6.77
C ILE A 68 2.38 -17.71 5.81
N PHE A 69 3.29 -16.73 5.83
CA PHE A 69 4.40 -16.62 4.89
C PHE A 69 5.76 -16.83 5.59
N PRO A 70 6.30 -18.06 5.61
CA PRO A 70 7.59 -18.32 6.27
C PRO A 70 8.79 -17.64 5.59
N THR A 71 8.67 -17.28 4.30
CA THR A 71 9.72 -16.63 3.51
C THR A 71 9.14 -15.64 2.51
N VAL A 72 9.96 -14.72 1.99
CA VAL A 72 9.54 -13.83 0.91
C VAL A 72 9.08 -14.63 -0.32
N ASP A 73 9.77 -15.70 -0.68
CA ASP A 73 9.35 -16.54 -1.82
C ASP A 73 7.95 -17.16 -1.60
N SER A 74 7.54 -17.40 -0.35
CA SER A 74 6.19 -17.88 -0.05
C SER A 74 5.10 -16.82 -0.28
N THR A 75 5.39 -15.52 -0.11
CA THR A 75 4.43 -14.45 -0.50
C THR A 75 4.23 -14.42 -2.01
N LEU A 76 5.19 -14.97 -2.76
CA LEU A 76 5.14 -15.03 -4.21
C LEU A 76 4.48 -16.31 -4.72
N ALA A 77 4.39 -17.40 -3.95
CA ALA A 77 3.92 -18.70 -4.43
C ALA A 77 2.50 -18.64 -5.04
N PRO A 78 2.18 -19.41 -6.12
CA PRO A 78 0.89 -19.28 -6.83
C PRO A 78 -0.32 -19.52 -5.92
N GLU A 79 -0.22 -20.51 -5.03
CA GLU A 79 -1.22 -20.87 -4.02
C GLU A 79 -1.50 -19.74 -3.02
N ASN A 80 -0.52 -18.86 -2.81
CA ASN A 80 -0.58 -17.77 -1.83
C ASN A 80 -0.96 -16.42 -2.45
N ARG A 81 -1.13 -16.36 -3.78
CA ARG A 81 -1.33 -15.11 -4.51
C ARG A 81 -2.54 -14.33 -4.02
N ALA A 82 -3.68 -14.99 -3.84
CA ALA A 82 -4.91 -14.35 -3.38
C ALA A 82 -4.75 -13.80 -1.95
N VAL A 83 -4.13 -14.57 -1.06
CA VAL A 83 -3.89 -14.16 0.32
C VAL A 83 -2.91 -12.98 0.37
N ALA A 84 -1.82 -13.02 -0.38
CA ALA A 84 -0.87 -11.91 -0.46
C ALA A 84 -1.53 -10.63 -1.02
N ASP A 85 -2.39 -10.76 -2.03
CA ASP A 85 -3.17 -9.64 -2.58
C ASP A 85 -4.07 -8.99 -1.52
N GLN A 86 -4.73 -9.80 -0.69
CA GLN A 86 -5.54 -9.28 0.42
C GLN A 86 -4.70 -8.49 1.43
N PHE A 87 -3.49 -8.95 1.76
CA PHE A 87 -2.57 -8.18 2.60
C PHE A 87 -2.17 -6.86 1.95
N HIS A 88 -1.86 -6.84 0.65
CA HIS A 88 -1.53 -5.60 -0.07
C HIS A 88 -2.68 -4.58 0.02
N ARG A 89 -3.92 -5.04 -0.21
CA ARG A 89 -5.13 -4.21 -0.12
C ARG A 89 -5.36 -3.71 1.29
N PHE A 90 -5.27 -4.59 2.29
CA PHE A 90 -5.45 -4.22 3.69
C PHE A 90 -4.44 -3.16 4.12
N ILE A 91 -3.14 -3.39 3.87
CA ILE A 91 -2.08 -2.43 4.20
C ILE A 91 -2.40 -1.08 3.56
N GLY A 92 -2.66 -1.04 2.24
CA GLY A 92 -2.92 0.22 1.57
C GLY A 92 -4.19 0.92 2.07
N GLU A 93 -5.26 0.18 2.35
CA GLU A 93 -6.52 0.73 2.86
C GLU A 93 -6.40 1.34 4.25
N VAL A 94 -5.59 0.75 5.14
CA VAL A 94 -5.32 1.36 6.45
C VAL A 94 -4.72 2.75 6.26
N PHE A 95 -3.70 2.89 5.41
CA PHE A 95 -3.08 4.20 5.17
C PHE A 95 -4.00 5.14 4.37
N ARG A 96 -4.77 4.63 3.41
CA ARG A 96 -5.73 5.42 2.63
C ARG A 96 -6.77 6.09 3.53
N ARG A 97 -7.36 5.31 4.44
CA ARG A 97 -8.45 5.74 5.33
C ARG A 97 -7.98 6.76 6.37
N ASN A 98 -6.76 6.62 6.88
CA ASN A 98 -6.26 7.46 7.96
C ASN A 98 -5.55 8.74 7.49
N PHE A 99 -5.02 8.76 6.26
CA PHE A 99 -4.01 9.75 5.87
C PHE A 99 -4.33 10.48 4.56
N GLU A 100 -5.61 10.63 4.25
CA GLU A 100 -6.08 11.22 2.98
C GLU A 100 -5.40 10.57 1.75
N GLY A 101 -5.11 9.28 1.86
CA GLY A 101 -4.33 8.56 0.85
C GLY A 101 -5.16 8.29 -0.39
N VAL A 102 -4.47 8.08 -1.52
CA VAL A 102 -5.08 7.73 -2.80
C VAL A 102 -4.31 6.58 -3.43
N TRP A 103 -5.03 5.56 -3.88
CA TRP A 103 -4.48 4.48 -4.68
C TRP A 103 -3.97 5.01 -6.02
N ARG A 104 -2.75 4.64 -6.40
CA ARG A 104 -2.15 4.95 -7.70
C ARG A 104 -1.51 3.70 -8.29
N ASN A 105 -1.53 3.60 -9.61
CA ASN A 105 -0.72 2.62 -10.35
C ASN A 105 0.65 3.22 -10.65
N VAL A 106 1.71 2.60 -10.13
CA VAL A 106 3.09 2.94 -10.45
C VAL A 106 3.81 1.65 -10.87
N PRO A 107 3.87 1.31 -12.17
CA PRO A 107 4.36 0.01 -12.64
C PRO A 107 5.76 -0.40 -12.14
N SER A 108 6.62 0.56 -11.78
CA SER A 108 7.93 0.26 -11.17
C SER A 108 7.86 -0.34 -9.76
N PHE A 109 6.69 -0.31 -9.12
CA PHE A 109 6.39 -0.98 -7.85
C PHE A 109 5.71 -2.35 -8.03
N ASP A 110 5.48 -2.79 -9.28
CA ASP A 110 5.01 -4.16 -9.55
C ASP A 110 6.10 -5.18 -9.23
N ASP A 111 5.70 -6.42 -9.01
CA ASP A 111 6.62 -7.52 -8.78
C ASP A 111 7.23 -8.00 -10.10
N ALA A 112 8.54 -7.80 -10.29
CA ALA A 112 9.22 -8.23 -11.51
C ALA A 112 9.20 -9.76 -11.74
N LYS A 113 9.13 -10.56 -10.66
CA LYS A 113 9.04 -12.03 -10.75
C LYS A 113 7.61 -12.48 -11.06
N ARG A 114 6.59 -11.72 -10.65
CA ARG A 114 5.17 -12.05 -10.82
C ARG A 114 4.30 -10.83 -11.09
N SER A 115 4.59 -10.19 -12.21
CA SER A 115 3.93 -8.96 -12.62
C SER A 115 2.41 -9.15 -12.72
N GLN A 116 1.68 -8.25 -12.06
CA GLN A 116 0.24 -8.10 -12.28
C GLN A 116 -0.04 -7.24 -13.52
N GLY A 117 0.97 -6.50 -13.97
CA GLY A 117 0.89 -5.47 -14.99
C GLY A 117 0.68 -4.07 -14.41
N PHE A 118 0.64 -3.95 -13.08
CA PHE A 118 0.46 -2.69 -12.36
C PHE A 118 1.14 -2.79 -10.99
N GLY A 119 1.61 -1.65 -10.47
CA GLY A 119 2.26 -1.55 -9.16
C GLY A 119 1.40 -0.74 -8.21
N PRO A 120 0.57 -1.37 -7.35
CA PRO A 120 -0.32 -0.65 -6.45
C PRO A 120 0.48 0.10 -5.38
N VAL A 121 0.24 1.40 -5.25
CA VAL A 121 0.83 2.22 -4.18
C VAL A 121 -0.19 3.16 -3.57
N ILE A 122 0.08 3.62 -2.35
CA ILE A 122 -0.64 4.75 -1.75
C ILE A 122 0.17 6.02 -1.91
N HIS A 123 -0.43 7.00 -2.60
CA HIS A 123 -0.01 8.39 -2.55
C HIS A 123 -0.58 9.04 -1.29
N ARG A 124 0.28 9.71 -0.51
CA ARG A 124 -0.12 10.47 0.68
C ARG A 124 0.29 11.92 0.46
N PRO A 125 -0.62 12.90 0.64
CA PRO A 125 -0.37 14.28 0.23
C PRO A 125 0.76 14.98 1.01
N PHE A 126 1.15 14.45 2.16
CA PHE A 126 2.23 14.96 3.02
C PHE A 126 3.58 14.24 2.83
N ALA A 127 3.63 13.16 2.04
CA ALA A 127 4.84 12.38 1.84
C ALA A 127 5.36 12.47 0.40
N GLU A 128 6.66 12.74 0.24
CA GLU A 128 7.30 12.79 -1.09
C GLU A 128 7.33 11.43 -1.80
N PHE A 129 7.27 10.35 -1.02
CA PHE A 129 7.37 8.97 -1.47
C PHE A 129 6.06 8.21 -1.33
N TYR A 130 5.77 7.40 -2.34
CA TYR A 130 4.68 6.44 -2.31
C TYR A 130 4.92 5.37 -1.24
N LEU A 131 3.83 4.93 -0.60
CA LEU A 131 3.85 3.68 0.16
C LEU A 131 3.60 2.52 -0.80
N GLY A 132 4.65 1.74 -1.08
CA GLY A 132 4.54 0.51 -1.86
C GLY A 132 4.03 -0.64 -1.00
N VAL A 133 2.86 -1.19 -1.31
CA VAL A 133 2.26 -2.27 -0.50
C VAL A 133 2.94 -3.62 -0.73
N ILE A 134 3.44 -3.89 -1.93
CA ILE A 134 4.22 -5.12 -2.24
C ILE A 134 5.57 -5.10 -1.47
N PRO A 135 6.38 -4.01 -1.53
CA PRO A 135 7.55 -3.89 -0.66
C PRO A 135 7.23 -3.92 0.83
N ALA A 136 6.09 -3.37 1.26
CA ALA A 136 5.70 -3.39 2.67
C ALA A 136 5.50 -4.82 3.20
N LEU A 137 4.80 -5.67 2.43
CA LEU A 137 4.63 -7.09 2.79
C LEU A 137 5.98 -7.82 2.79
N THR A 138 6.71 -7.75 1.68
CA THR A 138 7.97 -8.52 1.52
C THR A 138 9.04 -8.08 2.52
N THR A 139 9.14 -6.80 2.85
CA THR A 139 10.08 -6.29 3.87
C THR A 139 9.77 -6.82 5.26
N ALA A 140 8.49 -6.89 5.65
CA ALA A 140 8.11 -7.42 6.96
C ALA A 140 8.47 -8.92 7.08
N ILE A 141 8.22 -9.69 6.01
CA ILE A 141 8.57 -11.13 5.97
C ILE A 141 10.08 -11.35 5.96
N ASP A 142 10.82 -10.58 5.17
CA ASP A 142 12.30 -10.66 5.11
C ASP A 142 12.94 -10.35 6.47
N ARG A 143 12.51 -9.25 7.09
CA ARG A 143 13.05 -8.80 8.38
C ARG A 143 12.54 -9.63 9.56
N LYS A 144 11.47 -10.41 9.38
CA LYS A 144 10.78 -11.15 10.45
C LYS A 144 10.40 -10.28 11.65
N THR A 145 10.00 -9.06 11.36
CA THR A 145 9.48 -8.12 12.37
C THR A 145 7.98 -8.30 12.50
N SER A 146 7.43 -8.01 13.67
CA SER A 146 5.98 -8.02 13.90
C SER A 146 5.40 -6.63 14.13
N SER A 147 6.09 -5.57 13.69
CA SER A 147 5.70 -4.18 13.95
C SER A 147 6.20 -3.16 12.92
N THR A 148 6.69 -3.59 11.75
CA THR A 148 7.16 -2.69 10.69
C THR A 148 6.02 -1.82 10.17
N TRP A 149 4.84 -2.39 9.95
CA TRP A 149 3.69 -1.68 9.41
C TRP A 149 3.12 -0.68 10.41
N ALA A 150 2.94 -1.08 11.68
CA ALA A 150 2.46 -0.17 12.71
C ALA A 150 3.48 0.93 13.04
N GLN A 151 4.78 0.65 12.94
CA GLN A 151 5.81 1.70 13.05
C GLN A 151 5.71 2.70 11.90
N GLY A 152 5.56 2.22 10.66
CA GLY A 152 5.33 3.09 9.50
C GLY A 152 4.05 3.91 9.62
N PHE A 153 3.00 3.34 10.21
CA PHE A 153 1.75 4.04 10.53
C PHE A 153 1.97 5.17 11.53
N ARG A 154 2.64 4.91 12.66
CA ARG A 154 2.91 5.94 13.68
C ARG A 154 3.73 7.11 13.14
N TYR A 155 4.74 6.85 12.31
CA TYR A 155 5.48 7.92 11.64
C TYR A 155 4.59 8.71 10.67
N SER A 156 3.71 8.02 9.94
CA SER A 156 2.76 8.69 9.04
C SER A 156 1.73 9.53 9.79
N GLU A 157 1.30 9.11 10.97
CA GLU A 157 0.39 9.85 11.83
C GLU A 157 1.03 11.16 12.33
N GLU A 158 2.29 11.10 12.74
CA GLU A 158 3.05 12.30 13.13
C GLU A 158 3.23 13.28 11.95
N ASP A 159 3.67 12.78 10.79
CA ASP A 159 3.85 13.59 9.59
C ASP A 159 2.52 14.19 9.09
N TYR A 160 1.44 13.40 9.10
CA TYR A 160 0.10 13.86 8.73
C TYR A 160 -0.39 14.95 9.67
N ARG A 161 -0.21 14.78 10.99
CA ARG A 161 -0.58 15.80 11.98
C ARG A 161 0.17 17.11 11.74
N ILE A 162 1.49 17.06 11.55
CA ILE A 162 2.32 18.23 11.25
C ILE A 162 1.84 18.93 9.97
N TRP A 163 1.54 18.16 8.92
CA TRP A 163 1.03 18.68 7.66
C TRP A 163 -0.35 19.34 7.79
N VAL A 164 -1.27 18.74 8.58
CA VAL A 164 -2.58 19.33 8.88
C VAL A 164 -2.44 20.61 9.70
N GLU A 165 -1.59 20.63 10.72
CA GLU A 165 -1.30 21.80 11.56
C GLU A 165 -0.68 22.95 10.74
N ALA A 166 0.09 22.64 9.70
CA ALA A 166 0.63 23.61 8.75
C ALA A 166 -0.39 24.11 7.70
N GLY A 167 -1.65 23.66 7.77
CA GLY A 167 -2.70 24.08 6.83
C GLY A 167 -2.75 23.30 5.52
N ARG A 168 -2.26 22.04 5.53
CA ARG A 168 -2.25 21.14 4.36
C ARG A 168 -1.49 21.71 3.15
N PRO A 169 -0.24 22.15 3.31
CA PRO A 169 0.52 22.69 2.19
C PRO A 169 0.71 21.62 1.10
N THR A 170 0.54 22.00 -0.16
CA THR A 170 0.94 21.13 -1.28
C THR A 170 2.44 20.92 -1.21
N LEU A 171 2.92 19.67 -1.30
CA LEU A 171 4.34 19.40 -1.44
C LEU A 171 4.88 20.15 -2.66
N SER A 172 5.78 21.10 -2.41
CA SER A 172 6.36 21.98 -3.42
C SER A 172 7.07 21.16 -4.49
N GLY A 173 6.47 21.04 -5.69
CA GLY A 173 7.11 20.42 -6.86
C GLY A 173 6.23 19.47 -7.70
N ARG A 174 5.04 19.07 -7.23
CA ARG A 174 4.08 18.30 -8.05
C ARG A 174 2.78 19.09 -8.16
N ARG A 175 2.47 19.58 -9.37
CA ARG A 175 1.11 19.97 -9.72
C ARG A 175 0.36 18.69 -10.05
N ASP A 176 -0.84 18.55 -9.51
CA ASP A 176 -1.81 17.52 -9.89
C ASP A 176 -2.15 17.58 -11.39
#